data_AF-A0A067BX93-F1
#
_entry.id   AF-A0A067BX93-F1
#
_cell.length_a   1.000
_cell.length_b   1.000
_cell.length_c   1.000
_cell.angle_alpha   90.00
_cell.angle_beta   90.00
_cell.angle_gamma   90.00
#
_symmetry.space_group_name_H-M   'P 1'
#
loop_
_entity.id
_entity.type
_entity.pdbx_description
1 polymer ?
#
loop_
_entity_poly.entity_id
_entity_poly.type
_entity_poly.pdbx_seq_one_letter_code
_entity_poly.pdbx_strand_id
1 'polypeptide(L)'
;MQDAGVGSVYGAFPNFTLPMYYVPRLLAAMALAASAVSAGLCTAVPPVSYAAAAQKPHLKPVVDVLREYATATWYTDRGGDSISELLSKCAGATPVIVIYGLPGKDCAGHYSSNGGNQSPADYARWIDSLVSRVGNTNVIYILEPDAIGNLANNECATQRGYLPNLKVALTKLSSNANAQIYADVAGWANQGAAQEVLSNLKSAGRLNGIAINTSNYKDTNTLKSICQAYSSATGGLHCVFDTSRNYRGSPQSEWCNAKSGGIGAPPGTPTGSSIVDHYLWIKVPGESDGGCDNGTHSSDASKGPAAGEFFENHLAQLWDQGYFVSEKGMPKIGGNWGNQPSPQPSPQPSPSTSAPATSTPAPTTETPAPTTETVTPAPTNATTTTPAPTTTTTEEPASVTEAASIAPTTKPMATTAAANVVSVQSGGEESSSNGIVIALASLVGVAAVVAAVLAAVVIRKRNLREKDDDMIERDSRGIVVLVGTSRYSEAVL
;
A
#
# COMPACT_ATOMS: atom_id res chain seq x y z
N MET A 1 7.92 -48.47 -64.39
CA MET A 1 9.31 -48.93 -64.36
C MET A 1 9.87 -48.45 -63.01
N GLN A 2 9.74 -49.16 -61.89
CA GLN A 2 10.17 -50.56 -61.56
C GLN A 2 11.68 -50.75 -61.76
N ASP A 3 12.47 -51.36 -60.87
CA ASP A 3 12.27 -51.87 -59.48
C ASP A 3 13.67 -51.88 -58.76
N ALA A 4 13.90 -52.21 -57.48
CA ALA A 4 13.14 -52.87 -56.40
C ALA A 4 13.30 -52.09 -55.05
N GLY A 5 13.44 -52.60 -53.81
CA GLY A 5 13.55 -53.96 -53.25
C GLY A 5 14.00 -53.97 -51.75
N VAL A 6 13.14 -54.50 -50.88
CA VAL A 6 13.35 -55.16 -49.55
C VAL A 6 14.54 -54.78 -48.63
N GLY A 7 14.26 -54.47 -47.35
CA GLY A 7 15.24 -54.64 -46.25
C GLY A 7 14.82 -54.04 -44.90
N SER A 8 14.46 -54.89 -43.92
CA SER A 8 14.17 -54.46 -42.53
C SER A 8 15.27 -54.96 -41.58
N VAL A 9 15.77 -54.10 -40.70
CA VAL A 9 16.59 -54.48 -39.54
C VAL A 9 16.14 -53.65 -38.33
N TYR A 10 15.65 -54.34 -37.29
CA TYR A 10 15.35 -53.73 -35.99
C TYR A 10 16.64 -53.53 -35.18
N GLY A 11 16.85 -52.33 -34.65
CA GLY A 11 17.84 -52.01 -33.62
C GLY A 11 17.14 -51.61 -32.32
N ALA A 12 17.50 -52.23 -31.20
CA ALA A 12 16.82 -52.03 -29.92
C ALA A 12 17.27 -50.74 -29.20
N PHE A 13 16.33 -50.07 -28.52
CA PHE A 13 16.60 -49.05 -27.51
C PHE A 13 16.19 -49.57 -26.12
N PRO A 14 16.97 -49.33 -25.05
CA PRO A 14 16.63 -49.81 -23.71
C PRO A 14 15.55 -48.96 -23.04
N ASN A 15 14.62 -49.62 -22.35
CA ASN A 15 13.58 -48.98 -21.55
C ASN A 15 14.16 -48.30 -20.30
N PHE A 16 13.96 -46.99 -20.14
CA PHE A 16 14.12 -46.29 -18.87
C PHE A 16 12.75 -46.12 -18.19
N THR A 17 12.41 -47.04 -17.28
CA THR A 17 11.27 -46.91 -16.38
C THR A 17 11.66 -46.13 -15.12
N LEU A 18 11.13 -44.92 -14.95
CA LEU A 18 11.27 -44.16 -13.70
C LEU A 18 10.33 -44.72 -12.61
N PRO A 19 10.74 -44.75 -11.33
CA PRO A 19 9.96 -45.38 -10.26
C PRO A 19 8.70 -44.57 -9.87
N MET A 20 7.58 -45.29 -9.79
CA MET A 20 6.23 -44.74 -9.65
C MET A 20 5.85 -44.35 -8.20
N TYR A 21 6.63 -43.47 -7.56
CA TYR A 21 6.39 -43.05 -6.15
C TYR A 21 6.25 -41.54 -5.89
N TYR A 22 6.34 -40.68 -6.91
CA TYR A 22 6.30 -39.21 -6.74
C TYR A 22 4.94 -38.54 -7.02
N VAL A 23 3.94 -39.28 -7.49
CA VAL A 23 2.64 -38.72 -7.91
C VAL A 23 1.74 -38.25 -6.74
N PRO A 24 1.65 -38.91 -5.57
CA PRO A 24 0.68 -38.54 -4.54
C PRO A 24 0.94 -37.17 -3.88
N ARG A 25 2.19 -36.70 -3.84
CA ARG A 25 2.55 -35.44 -3.16
C ARG A 25 2.28 -34.18 -3.98
N LEU A 26 2.17 -34.25 -5.31
CA LEU A 26 1.79 -33.08 -6.12
C LEU A 26 0.30 -32.73 -6.01
N LEU A 27 -0.58 -33.74 -5.89
CA LEU A 27 -2.03 -33.53 -5.84
C LEU A 27 -2.49 -32.88 -4.52
N ALA A 28 -1.88 -33.23 -3.39
CA ALA A 28 -2.14 -32.58 -2.11
C ALA A 28 -1.71 -31.09 -2.08
N ALA A 29 -0.70 -30.71 -2.87
CA ALA A 29 -0.24 -29.32 -2.96
C ALA A 29 -1.14 -28.42 -3.84
N MET A 30 -1.98 -28.98 -4.71
CA MET A 30 -2.89 -28.21 -5.56
C MET A 30 -4.24 -27.90 -4.91
N ALA A 31 -4.64 -28.60 -3.85
CA ALA A 31 -5.93 -28.41 -3.17
C ALA A 31 -5.97 -27.23 -2.18
N LEU A 32 -4.82 -26.60 -1.88
CA LEU A 32 -4.72 -25.41 -1.02
C LEU A 32 -4.45 -24.11 -1.79
N ALA A 33 -4.45 -24.17 -3.13
CA ALA A 33 -4.57 -22.98 -3.99
C ALA A 33 -6.03 -22.48 -4.02
N ALA A 34 -6.62 -22.26 -2.84
CA ALA A 34 -7.76 -21.37 -2.73
C ALA A 34 -7.36 -20.06 -3.39
N SER A 35 -8.09 -19.66 -4.43
CA SER A 35 -7.73 -18.47 -5.20
C SER A 35 -7.75 -17.28 -4.26
N ALA A 36 -6.57 -16.79 -3.88
CA ALA A 36 -6.41 -15.51 -3.24
C ALA A 36 -6.82 -14.46 -4.27
N VAL A 37 -8.13 -14.20 -4.33
CA VAL A 37 -8.67 -12.97 -4.90
C VAL A 37 -7.90 -11.87 -4.21
N SER A 38 -7.07 -11.15 -4.98
CA SER A 38 -6.22 -10.11 -4.42
C SER A 38 -7.11 -9.14 -3.66
N ALA A 39 -6.96 -9.13 -2.33
CA ALA A 39 -7.85 -8.39 -1.45
C ALA A 39 -7.75 -6.91 -1.80
N GLY A 40 -8.83 -6.38 -2.39
CA GLY A 40 -8.88 -4.99 -2.83
C GLY A 40 -8.50 -4.03 -1.71
N LEU A 41 -7.97 -2.87 -2.07
CA LEU A 41 -7.66 -1.83 -1.09
C LEU A 41 -8.94 -1.43 -0.35
N CYS A 42 -8.87 -1.27 0.97
CA CYS A 42 -10.05 -1.01 1.78
C CYS A 42 -10.62 0.40 1.52
N THR A 43 -11.90 0.44 1.13
CA THR A 43 -12.67 1.68 0.90
C THR A 43 -13.66 1.98 2.04
N ALA A 44 -13.83 1.06 2.99
CA ALA A 44 -14.92 1.07 3.98
C ALA A 44 -14.82 2.16 5.07
N VAL A 45 -13.69 2.87 5.16
CA VAL A 45 -13.49 4.00 6.08
C VAL A 45 -13.03 5.22 5.28
N PRO A 46 -13.96 6.10 4.85
CA PRO A 46 -13.57 7.35 4.21
C PRO A 46 -12.99 8.34 5.23
N PRO A 47 -12.16 9.31 4.78
CA PRO A 47 -11.65 10.39 5.62
C PRO A 47 -12.75 11.13 6.40
N VAL A 48 -12.48 11.46 7.67
CA VAL A 48 -13.45 12.13 8.56
C VAL A 48 -13.89 13.48 7.99
N SER A 49 -12.97 14.21 7.35
CA SER A 49 -13.23 15.47 6.63
C SER A 49 -14.35 15.35 5.58
N TYR A 50 -14.47 14.19 4.92
CA TYR A 50 -15.51 13.94 3.92
C TYR A 50 -16.91 13.84 4.53
N ALA A 51 -17.05 13.52 5.83
CA ALA A 51 -18.36 13.46 6.49
C ALA A 51 -19.03 14.84 6.51
N ALA A 52 -18.27 15.88 6.89
CA ALA A 52 -18.73 17.26 6.88
C ALA A 52 -18.87 17.82 5.45
N ALA A 53 -17.92 17.50 4.55
CA ALA A 53 -17.95 17.96 3.17
C ALA A 53 -19.23 17.51 2.41
N ALA A 54 -19.67 16.25 2.60
CA ALA A 54 -20.86 15.73 1.93
C ALA A 54 -22.19 16.36 2.41
N GLN A 55 -22.19 17.15 3.49
CA GLN A 55 -23.36 17.93 3.89
C GLN A 55 -23.57 19.18 3.01
N LYS A 56 -22.55 19.57 2.22
CA LYS A 56 -22.62 20.70 1.29
C LYS A 56 -23.15 20.21 -0.08
N PRO A 57 -24.35 20.62 -0.52
CA PRO A 57 -25.01 20.00 -1.68
C PRO A 57 -24.20 20.05 -2.99
N HIS A 58 -23.43 21.11 -3.21
CA HIS A 58 -22.58 21.27 -4.40
C HIS A 58 -21.31 20.42 -4.38
N LEU A 59 -20.84 19.99 -3.20
CA LEU A 59 -19.70 19.08 -3.06
C LEU A 59 -20.11 17.62 -2.98
N LYS A 60 -21.35 17.32 -2.53
CA LYS A 60 -21.81 15.96 -2.27
C LYS A 60 -21.54 14.98 -3.43
N PRO A 61 -21.84 15.28 -4.71
CA PRO A 61 -21.58 14.35 -5.81
C PRO A 61 -20.09 14.01 -5.96
N VAL A 62 -19.19 14.98 -5.79
CA VAL A 62 -17.74 14.76 -5.79
C VAL A 62 -17.31 13.91 -4.61
N VAL A 63 -17.78 14.25 -3.41
CA VAL A 63 -17.39 13.53 -2.18
C VAL A 63 -17.91 12.09 -2.20
N ASP A 64 -19.09 11.83 -2.77
CA ASP A 64 -19.61 10.48 -2.96
C ASP A 64 -18.69 9.66 -3.89
N VAL A 65 -18.23 10.20 -5.03
CA VAL A 65 -17.26 9.52 -5.91
C VAL A 65 -15.92 9.28 -5.20
N LEU A 66 -15.40 10.26 -4.45
CA LEU A 66 -14.13 10.10 -3.74
C LEU A 66 -14.16 9.03 -2.64
N ARG A 67 -15.35 8.75 -2.06
CA ARG A 67 -15.56 7.67 -1.08
C ARG A 67 -15.57 6.27 -1.68
N GLU A 68 -15.72 6.13 -2.99
CA GLU A 68 -15.63 4.82 -3.67
C GLU A 68 -14.19 4.30 -3.72
N TYR A 69 -13.20 5.13 -3.40
CA TYR A 69 -11.77 4.82 -3.51
C TYR A 69 -11.06 4.81 -2.15
N ALA A 70 -10.09 3.90 -2.02
CA ALA A 70 -9.32 3.75 -0.80
C ALA A 70 -8.46 4.99 -0.54
N THR A 71 -8.47 5.50 0.68
CA THR A 71 -7.57 6.58 1.14
C THR A 71 -6.83 6.09 2.38
N ALA A 72 -5.54 6.40 2.49
CA ALA A 72 -4.73 5.90 3.61
C ALA A 72 -5.19 6.49 4.95
N THR A 73 -5.27 5.63 5.97
CA THR A 73 -5.55 6.06 7.35
C THR A 73 -4.26 6.46 8.04
N TRP A 74 -4.19 7.69 8.54
CA TRP A 74 -3.02 8.19 9.25
C TRP A 74 -3.06 7.77 10.72
N TYR A 75 -2.16 6.85 11.09
CA TYR A 75 -1.85 6.54 12.48
C TYR A 75 -0.83 7.56 12.97
N THR A 76 -1.29 8.47 13.83
CA THR A 76 -0.54 9.65 14.30
C THR A 76 -0.53 9.71 15.80
N ASP A 77 0.58 10.17 16.38
CA ASP A 77 0.77 10.30 17.82
C ASP A 77 0.16 11.60 18.41
N ARG A 78 -0.56 12.39 17.61
CA ARG A 78 -1.15 13.68 18.00
C ARG A 78 -2.64 13.70 18.28
N GLY A 79 -3.37 12.63 18.03
CA GLY A 79 -4.83 12.70 17.96
C GLY A 79 -5.54 11.37 18.08
N GLY A 80 -6.71 11.29 17.44
CA GLY A 80 -7.54 10.10 17.45
C GLY A 80 -6.89 8.89 16.78
N ASP A 81 -7.27 7.70 17.24
CA ASP A 81 -6.79 6.42 16.75
C ASP A 81 -7.96 5.64 16.13
N SER A 82 -8.07 5.69 14.80
CA SER A 82 -9.11 4.99 14.05
C SER A 82 -8.75 3.55 13.67
N ILE A 83 -7.61 3.00 14.14
CA ILE A 83 -7.10 1.71 13.63
C ILE A 83 -8.04 0.54 13.96
N SER A 84 -8.63 0.51 15.15
CA SER A 84 -9.56 -0.56 15.53
C SER A 84 -10.85 -0.51 14.69
N GLU A 85 -11.36 0.70 14.42
CA GLU A 85 -12.51 0.91 13.53
C GLU A 85 -12.19 0.48 12.08
N LEU A 86 -11.04 0.94 11.55
CA LEU A 86 -10.53 0.56 10.24
C LEU A 86 -10.48 -0.96 10.08
N LEU A 87 -9.81 -1.67 10.99
CA LEU A 87 -9.67 -3.13 10.91
C LEU A 87 -11.03 -3.85 10.96
N SER A 88 -11.97 -3.38 11.80
CA SER A 88 -13.32 -3.95 11.86
C SER A 88 -14.13 -3.78 10.57
N LYS A 89 -13.93 -2.67 9.84
CA LYS A 89 -14.63 -2.34 8.60
C LYS A 89 -13.93 -2.88 7.35
N CYS A 90 -12.63 -3.16 7.43
CA CYS A 90 -11.80 -3.66 6.34
C CYS A 90 -11.65 -5.19 6.30
N ALA A 91 -12.56 -5.96 6.92
CA ALA A 91 -12.46 -7.41 6.98
C ALA A 91 -12.40 -8.03 5.56
N GLY A 92 -11.28 -8.70 5.24
CA GLY A 92 -11.04 -9.30 3.92
C GLY A 92 -10.52 -8.34 2.84
N ALA A 93 -10.35 -7.05 3.15
CA ALA A 93 -9.73 -6.04 2.30
C ALA A 93 -8.35 -5.64 2.85
N THR A 94 -7.54 -4.95 2.04
CA THR A 94 -6.19 -4.50 2.43
C THR A 94 -6.23 -3.01 2.85
N PRO A 95 -6.25 -2.66 4.15
CA PRO A 95 -6.07 -1.29 4.60
C PRO A 95 -4.68 -0.74 4.27
N VAL A 96 -4.63 0.57 3.99
CA VAL A 96 -3.38 1.34 3.87
C VAL A 96 -3.26 2.22 5.12
N ILE A 97 -2.17 2.06 5.88
CA ILE A 97 -1.93 2.78 7.13
C ILE A 97 -0.64 3.59 6.99
N VAL A 98 -0.73 4.91 7.18
CA VAL A 98 0.44 5.78 7.30
C VAL A 98 0.87 5.80 8.76
N ILE A 99 2.14 5.50 9.02
CA ILE A 99 2.73 5.55 10.35
C ILE A 99 3.43 6.90 10.46
N TYR A 100 2.97 7.77 11.36
CA TYR A 100 3.49 9.12 11.49
C TYR A 100 3.53 9.59 12.95
N GLY A 101 4.46 9.02 13.72
CA GLY A 101 4.60 9.21 15.16
C GLY A 101 6.04 9.25 15.69
N LEU A 102 7.05 9.46 14.83
CA LEU A 102 8.44 9.63 15.27
C LEU A 102 8.62 10.71 16.37
N PRO A 103 9.42 10.43 17.44
CA PRO A 103 9.75 11.44 18.45
C PRO A 103 10.50 12.63 17.83
N GLY A 104 10.01 13.85 18.08
CA GLY A 104 10.59 15.06 17.50
C GLY A 104 10.56 15.10 15.96
N LYS A 105 9.54 14.49 15.35
CA LYS A 105 9.34 14.50 13.88
C LYS A 105 9.26 15.91 13.28
N ASP A 106 9.40 15.98 11.96
CA ASP A 106 9.47 17.23 11.18
C ASP A 106 10.41 18.27 11.82
N CYS A 107 11.67 17.87 12.02
CA CYS A 107 12.64 18.69 12.73
C CYS A 107 13.20 19.87 11.94
N ALA A 108 12.85 20.00 10.65
CA ALA A 108 13.29 21.07 9.77
C ALA A 108 12.13 21.90 9.18
N GLY A 109 10.96 21.32 8.93
CA GLY A 109 9.79 22.03 8.43
C GLY A 109 8.95 22.68 9.52
N HIS A 110 8.92 22.10 10.72
CA HIS A 110 8.19 22.57 11.92
C HIS A 110 6.65 22.68 11.81
N TYR A 111 6.06 22.47 10.64
CA TYR A 111 4.61 22.32 10.46
C TYR A 111 4.03 21.17 11.29
N SER A 112 4.87 20.20 11.63
CA SER A 112 4.51 19.00 12.37
C SER A 112 5.58 18.55 13.37
N SER A 113 5.97 19.39 14.33
CA SER A 113 6.91 18.97 15.41
C SER A 113 6.31 18.42 16.71
N ASN A 114 5.03 18.63 17.01
CA ASN A 114 4.41 18.18 18.27
C ASN A 114 4.20 16.65 18.31
N GLY A 115 3.83 16.05 19.44
CA GLY A 115 3.60 14.60 19.50
C GLY A 115 3.33 14.06 20.91
N GLY A 116 2.74 12.86 20.98
CA GLY A 116 2.62 12.06 22.20
C GLY A 116 3.85 11.17 22.45
N ASN A 117 4.59 10.80 21.41
CA ASN A 117 5.81 10.00 21.53
C ASN A 117 7.00 10.91 21.87
N GLN A 118 7.43 10.92 23.13
CA GLN A 118 8.52 11.79 23.61
C GLN A 118 9.90 11.13 23.57
N SER A 119 9.95 9.79 23.44
CA SER A 119 11.19 9.01 23.42
C SER A 119 11.13 7.84 22.44
N PRO A 120 12.30 7.27 22.05
CA PRO A 120 12.37 6.00 21.30
C PRO A 120 11.58 4.86 21.94
N ALA A 121 11.51 4.83 23.28
CA ALA A 121 10.78 3.80 24.01
C ALA A 121 9.26 3.98 23.89
N ASP A 122 8.75 5.23 23.85
CA ASP A 122 7.33 5.51 23.65
C ASP A 122 6.90 5.12 22.24
N TYR A 123 7.67 5.56 21.24
CA TYR A 123 7.48 5.19 19.84
C TYR A 123 7.49 3.67 19.64
N ALA A 124 8.44 2.96 20.24
CA ALA A 124 8.50 1.49 20.17
C ALA A 124 7.21 0.83 20.71
N ARG A 125 6.68 1.29 21.87
CA ARG A 125 5.42 0.78 22.46
C ARG A 125 4.19 1.17 21.65
N TRP A 126 4.20 2.36 21.05
CA TRP A 126 3.13 2.84 20.17
C TRP A 126 3.04 2.01 18.88
N ILE A 127 4.18 1.64 18.28
CA ILE A 127 4.23 0.68 17.17
C ILE A 127 3.78 -0.73 17.62
N ASP A 128 4.14 -1.20 18.82
CA ASP A 128 3.65 -2.49 19.34
C ASP A 128 2.12 -2.51 19.46
N SER A 129 1.49 -1.40 19.88
CA SER A 129 0.03 -1.25 19.92
C SER A 129 -0.62 -1.37 18.54
N LEU A 130 -0.01 -0.81 17.49
CA LEU A 130 -0.45 -0.99 16.11
C LEU A 130 -0.32 -2.45 15.67
N VAL A 131 0.87 -3.04 15.80
CA VAL A 131 1.15 -4.42 15.37
C VAL A 131 0.26 -5.42 16.08
N SER A 132 0.04 -5.27 17.39
CA SER A 132 -0.83 -6.15 18.18
C SER A 132 -2.30 -6.11 17.74
N ARG A 133 -2.79 -4.98 17.20
CA ARG A 133 -4.17 -4.84 16.73
C ARG A 133 -4.35 -5.32 15.30
N VAL A 134 -3.39 -5.03 14.43
CA VAL A 134 -3.42 -5.48 13.03
C VAL A 134 -3.21 -7.00 12.92
N GLY A 135 -2.37 -7.58 13.79
CA GLY A 135 -2.10 -9.01 13.83
C GLY A 135 -1.58 -9.52 12.49
N ASN A 136 -2.20 -10.58 11.97
CA ASN A 136 -1.86 -11.18 10.67
C ASN A 136 -2.71 -10.66 9.50
N THR A 137 -3.40 -9.53 9.65
CA THR A 137 -4.22 -8.94 8.58
C THR A 137 -3.33 -8.49 7.40
N ASN A 138 -3.79 -8.65 6.16
CA ASN A 138 -3.13 -8.03 5.00
C ASN A 138 -3.14 -6.51 5.17
N VAL A 139 -2.00 -5.84 5.03
CA VAL A 139 -1.91 -4.40 5.31
C VAL A 139 -0.79 -3.77 4.49
N ILE A 140 -0.98 -2.55 4.00
CA ILE A 140 0.09 -1.73 3.43
C ILE A 140 0.47 -0.66 4.45
N TYR A 141 1.73 -0.65 4.87
CA TYR A 141 2.29 0.40 5.73
C TYR A 141 3.12 1.38 4.92
N ILE A 142 2.81 2.68 5.09
CA ILE A 142 3.64 3.80 4.65
C ILE A 142 4.40 4.29 5.89
N LEU A 143 5.71 4.03 5.94
CA LEU A 143 6.53 4.28 7.13
C LEU A 143 7.11 5.70 7.11
N GLU A 144 6.63 6.52 8.06
CA GLU A 144 7.16 7.82 8.49
C GLU A 144 7.51 8.79 7.34
N PRO A 145 6.48 9.43 6.73
CA PRO A 145 6.66 10.53 5.80
C PRO A 145 7.69 11.57 6.23
N ASP A 146 8.46 12.06 5.27
CA ASP A 146 9.56 13.02 5.44
C ASP A 146 10.78 12.54 6.26
N ALA A 147 10.74 11.37 6.91
CA ALA A 147 11.83 10.94 7.81
C ALA A 147 13.14 10.63 7.06
N ILE A 148 13.08 9.89 5.94
CA ILE A 148 14.26 9.63 5.11
C ILE A 148 14.70 10.89 4.36
N GLY A 149 13.76 11.75 3.95
CA GLY A 149 14.08 13.04 3.32
C GLY A 149 14.89 13.94 4.24
N ASN A 150 14.53 14.03 5.53
CA ASN A 150 15.31 14.76 6.51
C ASN A 150 16.68 14.10 6.75
N LEU A 151 16.75 12.77 6.94
CA LEU A 151 18.03 12.05 7.06
C LEU A 151 18.97 12.26 5.85
N ALA A 152 18.42 12.43 4.65
CA ALA A 152 19.17 12.65 3.43
C ALA A 152 19.69 14.09 3.25
N ASN A 153 19.04 15.08 3.89
CA ASN A 153 19.29 16.50 3.63
C ASN A 153 19.84 17.28 4.82
N ASN A 154 19.68 16.81 6.06
CA ASN A 154 20.06 17.56 7.25
C ASN A 154 20.44 16.67 8.45
N GLU A 155 21.21 17.24 9.37
CA GLU A 155 21.65 16.52 10.58
C GLU A 155 20.55 16.39 11.64
N CYS A 156 19.45 17.15 11.57
CA CYS A 156 18.47 17.20 12.67
C CYS A 156 17.76 15.86 12.88
N ALA A 157 17.56 15.09 11.81
CA ALA A 157 17.01 13.74 11.87
C ALA A 157 18.00 12.71 12.43
N THR A 158 19.29 12.87 12.14
CA THR A 158 20.36 12.03 12.70
C THR A 158 20.51 12.28 14.20
N GLN A 159 20.54 13.56 14.61
CA GLN A 159 20.62 13.97 16.01
C GLN A 159 19.39 13.51 16.83
N ARG A 160 18.20 13.48 16.22
CA ARG A 160 16.96 12.94 16.83
C ARG A 160 16.79 11.42 16.69
N GLY A 161 17.78 10.71 16.14
CA GLY A 161 17.75 9.25 16.07
C GLY A 161 16.66 8.67 15.16
N TYR A 162 16.29 9.35 14.08
CA TYR A 162 15.26 8.86 13.14
C TYR A 162 15.63 7.48 12.59
N LEU A 163 16.85 7.27 12.08
CA LEU A 163 17.25 5.96 11.51
C LEU A 163 17.17 4.80 12.53
N PRO A 164 17.69 4.91 13.77
CA PRO A 164 17.42 3.92 14.84
C PRO A 164 15.93 3.63 15.06
N ASN A 165 15.08 4.66 15.12
CA ASN A 165 13.63 4.48 15.30
C ASN A 165 12.96 3.82 14.09
N LEU A 166 13.33 4.22 12.86
CA LEU A 166 12.86 3.57 11.62
C LEU A 166 13.22 2.09 11.57
N LYS A 167 14.43 1.72 12.03
CA LYS A 167 14.83 0.31 12.16
C LYS A 167 13.94 -0.45 13.15
N VAL A 168 13.70 0.11 14.34
CA VAL A 168 12.80 -0.49 15.35
C VAL A 168 11.39 -0.69 14.80
N ALA A 169 10.84 0.32 14.10
CA ALA A 169 9.53 0.22 13.46
C ALA A 169 9.53 -0.87 12.38
N LEU A 170 10.51 -0.88 11.47
CA LEU A 170 10.61 -1.88 10.41
C LEU A 170 10.69 -3.30 10.98
N THR A 171 11.50 -3.55 12.02
CA THR A 171 11.58 -4.86 12.69
C THR A 171 10.22 -5.29 13.26
N LYS A 172 9.51 -4.38 13.96
CA LYS A 172 8.20 -4.68 14.57
C LYS A 172 7.12 -4.94 13.51
N LEU A 173 7.02 -4.08 12.50
CA LEU A 173 6.03 -4.19 11.41
C LEU A 173 6.27 -5.47 10.57
N SER A 174 7.53 -5.86 10.38
CA SER A 174 7.90 -7.08 9.64
C SER A 174 7.44 -8.38 10.31
N SER A 175 7.05 -8.35 11.58
CA SER A 175 6.54 -9.53 12.30
C SER A 175 5.22 -10.05 11.73
N ASN A 176 4.41 -9.18 11.13
CA ASN A 176 3.28 -9.60 10.31
C ASN A 176 3.79 -10.02 8.93
N ALA A 177 3.72 -11.33 8.62
CA ALA A 177 4.14 -11.88 7.33
C ALA A 177 3.34 -11.31 6.14
N ASN A 178 2.10 -10.86 6.38
CA ASN A 178 1.16 -10.36 5.38
C ASN A 178 1.21 -8.83 5.19
N ALA A 179 2.05 -8.12 5.96
CA ALA A 179 2.23 -6.68 5.80
C ALA A 179 3.15 -6.34 4.61
N GLN A 180 2.78 -5.41 3.74
CA GLN A 180 3.70 -4.79 2.77
C GLN A 180 4.19 -3.46 3.35
N ILE A 181 5.51 -3.23 3.39
CA ILE A 181 6.11 -2.07 4.06
C ILE A 181 6.87 -1.22 3.04
N TYR A 182 6.48 0.04 2.93
CA TYR A 182 7.09 1.04 2.05
C TYR A 182 7.61 2.21 2.89
N ALA A 183 8.91 2.48 2.84
CA ALA A 183 9.49 3.63 3.55
C ALA A 183 9.33 4.89 2.71
N ASP A 184 8.79 5.97 3.29
CA ASP A 184 8.67 7.23 2.56
C ASP A 184 10.06 7.86 2.35
N VAL A 185 10.35 8.28 1.11
CA VAL A 185 11.64 8.89 0.75
C VAL A 185 11.58 10.41 0.62
N ALA A 186 10.42 11.03 0.81
CA ALA A 186 10.10 12.42 0.48
C ALA A 186 10.31 12.82 -1.00
N GLY A 187 9.46 13.70 -1.53
CA GLY A 187 9.59 14.22 -2.89
C GLY A 187 10.79 15.17 -3.11
N TRP A 188 11.48 15.56 -2.03
CA TRP A 188 12.48 16.64 -1.99
C TRP A 188 13.86 16.18 -1.48
N ALA A 189 14.03 14.89 -1.21
CA ALA A 189 15.28 14.33 -0.68
C ALA A 189 16.44 14.36 -1.69
N ASN A 190 17.66 14.50 -1.17
CA ASN A 190 18.88 14.14 -1.88
C ASN A 190 18.85 12.64 -2.15
N GLN A 191 18.67 12.28 -3.42
CA GLN A 191 18.40 10.92 -3.82
C GLN A 191 19.54 9.95 -3.46
N GLY A 192 20.80 10.37 -3.55
CA GLY A 192 21.95 9.54 -3.21
C GLY A 192 22.00 9.22 -1.72
N ALA A 193 21.91 10.25 -0.87
CA ALA A 193 21.89 10.07 0.58
C ALA A 193 20.65 9.25 1.04
N ALA A 194 19.49 9.45 0.43
CA ALA A 194 18.31 8.64 0.69
C ALA A 194 18.51 7.15 0.30
N GLN A 195 19.20 6.86 -0.80
CA GLN A 195 19.57 5.49 -1.19
C GLN A 195 20.51 4.81 -0.18
N GLU A 196 21.45 5.55 0.42
CA GLU A 196 22.31 5.07 1.50
C GLU A 196 21.51 4.78 2.79
N VAL A 197 20.62 5.70 3.18
CA VAL A 197 19.72 5.53 4.33
C VAL A 197 18.83 4.30 4.16
N LEU A 198 18.24 4.10 2.97
CA LEU A 198 17.45 2.91 2.64
C LEU A 198 18.28 1.62 2.72
N SER A 199 19.48 1.63 2.15
CA SER A 199 20.39 0.47 2.17
C SER A 199 20.74 0.06 3.61
N ASN A 200 20.90 1.04 4.51
CA ASN A 200 21.10 0.81 5.94
C ASN A 200 19.80 0.33 6.62
N LEU A 201 18.65 0.92 6.31
CA LEU A 201 17.35 0.55 6.88
C LEU A 201 16.95 -0.91 6.55
N LYS A 202 17.18 -1.36 5.31
CA LYS A 202 16.90 -2.75 4.86
C LYS A 202 17.54 -3.84 5.74
N SER A 203 18.59 -3.53 6.50
CA SER A 203 19.22 -4.49 7.42
C SER A 203 18.34 -4.88 8.63
N ALA A 204 17.31 -4.11 8.96
CA ALA A 204 16.51 -4.28 10.18
C ALA A 204 15.23 -5.13 10.01
N GLY A 205 14.82 -5.43 8.78
CA GLY A 205 13.60 -6.17 8.52
C GLY A 205 13.20 -6.20 7.05
N ARG A 206 12.01 -6.74 6.77
CA ARG A 206 11.50 -6.94 5.42
C ARG A 206 10.88 -5.63 4.90
N LEU A 207 11.65 -4.89 4.10
CA LEU A 207 11.17 -3.72 3.37
C LEU A 207 10.77 -4.14 1.94
N ASN A 208 9.51 -3.91 1.56
CA ASN A 208 9.01 -4.22 0.20
C ASN A 208 9.43 -3.14 -0.80
N GLY A 209 9.43 -1.89 -0.37
CA GLY A 209 9.66 -0.78 -1.29
C GLY A 209 9.80 0.58 -0.63
N ILE A 210 9.56 1.60 -1.44
CA ILE A 210 9.49 3.00 -1.03
C ILE A 210 8.14 3.62 -1.37
N ALA A 211 7.71 4.58 -0.54
CA ALA A 211 6.61 5.48 -0.87
C ALA A 211 7.21 6.77 -1.44
N ILE A 212 6.66 7.23 -2.56
CA ILE A 212 7.11 8.45 -3.23
C ILE A 212 5.90 9.38 -3.42
N ASN A 213 6.16 10.68 -3.38
CA ASN A 213 5.19 11.75 -3.62
C ASN A 213 4.15 11.98 -2.52
N THR A 214 4.29 11.36 -1.33
CA THR A 214 3.36 11.57 -0.20
C THR A 214 3.10 13.05 0.04
N SER A 215 1.83 13.45 -0.01
CA SER A 215 1.38 14.86 0.11
C SER A 215 1.90 15.83 -0.96
N ASN A 216 2.55 15.36 -2.03
CA ASN A 216 3.18 16.19 -3.05
C ASN A 216 2.52 15.99 -4.44
N TYR A 217 3.03 16.65 -5.47
CA TYR A 217 2.31 16.88 -6.72
C TYR A 217 3.05 16.38 -7.97
N LYS A 218 4.21 15.72 -7.86
CA LYS A 218 5.01 15.32 -9.03
C LYS A 218 4.25 14.37 -9.96
N ASP A 219 4.36 14.61 -11.27
CA ASP A 219 3.67 13.82 -12.27
C ASP A 219 4.15 12.35 -12.30
N THR A 220 3.27 11.46 -12.74
CA THR A 220 3.49 10.01 -12.72
C THR A 220 4.68 9.54 -13.56
N ASN A 221 5.10 10.27 -14.60
CA ASN A 221 6.27 9.88 -15.40
C ASN A 221 7.58 10.23 -14.66
N THR A 222 7.64 11.41 -14.04
CA THR A 222 8.71 11.77 -13.11
C THR A 222 8.83 10.74 -11.98
N LEU A 223 7.70 10.31 -11.39
CA LEU A 223 7.71 9.27 -10.34
C LEU A 223 8.22 7.91 -10.82
N LYS A 224 7.91 7.50 -12.05
CA LYS A 224 8.47 6.27 -12.66
C LYS A 224 9.99 6.34 -12.79
N SER A 225 10.54 7.47 -13.23
CA SER A 225 12.00 7.67 -13.32
C SER A 225 12.69 7.65 -11.96
N ILE A 226 12.10 8.33 -10.96
CA ILE A 226 12.61 8.31 -9.57
C ILE A 226 12.58 6.88 -9.01
N CYS A 227 11.46 6.17 -9.20
CA CYS A 227 11.30 4.78 -8.77
C CYS A 227 12.37 3.85 -9.38
N GLN A 228 12.59 3.94 -10.69
CA GLN A 228 13.60 3.13 -11.37
C GLN A 228 15.00 3.33 -10.77
N ALA A 229 15.36 4.59 -10.46
CA ALA A 229 16.67 4.91 -9.90
C ALA A 229 16.84 4.41 -8.45
N TYR A 230 15.81 4.53 -7.61
CA TYR A 230 15.83 3.91 -6.26
C TYR A 230 15.84 2.38 -6.33
N SER A 231 15.01 1.78 -7.18
CA SER A 231 14.92 0.33 -7.34
C SER A 231 16.28 -0.27 -7.75
N SER A 232 16.94 0.31 -8.75
CA SER A 232 18.28 -0.09 -9.18
C SER A 232 19.32 0.04 -8.05
N ALA A 233 19.37 1.18 -7.35
CA ALA A 233 20.37 1.43 -6.31
C ALA A 233 20.19 0.58 -5.04
N THR A 234 18.95 0.20 -4.73
CA THR A 234 18.61 -0.55 -3.51
C THR A 234 18.45 -2.06 -3.74
N GLY A 235 18.82 -2.57 -4.92
CA GLY A 235 18.74 -4.00 -5.24
C GLY A 235 17.31 -4.52 -5.37
N GLY A 236 16.46 -3.79 -6.10
CA GLY A 236 15.11 -4.23 -6.48
C GLY A 236 14.00 -3.91 -5.47
N LEU A 237 14.11 -2.84 -4.67
CA LEU A 237 12.93 -2.33 -3.96
C LEU A 237 11.86 -1.89 -4.98
N HIS A 238 10.60 -2.17 -4.67
CA HIS A 238 9.46 -1.69 -5.45
C HIS A 238 9.04 -0.28 -4.97
N CYS A 239 8.03 0.32 -5.61
CA CYS A 239 7.51 1.63 -5.23
C CYS A 239 5.98 1.64 -5.15
N VAL A 240 5.46 2.51 -4.27
CA VAL A 240 4.09 3.01 -4.33
C VAL A 240 4.10 4.53 -4.48
N PHE A 241 3.15 5.07 -5.24
CA PHE A 241 3.06 6.50 -5.50
C PHE A 241 1.82 7.08 -4.84
N ASP A 242 1.97 8.20 -4.14
CA ASP A 242 0.81 9.05 -3.80
C ASP A 242 0.36 9.80 -5.06
N THR A 243 -0.81 9.44 -5.57
CA THR A 243 -1.48 10.07 -6.73
C THR A 243 -2.66 10.94 -6.30
N SER A 244 -2.82 11.23 -5.01
CA SER A 244 -3.95 12.02 -4.47
C SER A 244 -4.16 13.38 -5.16
N ARG A 245 -3.08 14.05 -5.59
CA ARG A 245 -3.11 15.43 -6.12
C ARG A 245 -2.19 15.68 -7.32
N ASN A 246 -1.67 14.63 -7.95
CA ASN A 246 -0.52 14.73 -8.86
C ASN A 246 -0.83 14.85 -10.38
N TYR A 247 -2.11 14.93 -10.79
CA TYR A 247 -2.51 14.85 -12.21
C TYR A 247 -1.85 15.90 -13.11
N ARG A 248 -1.69 17.13 -12.59
CA ARG A 248 -1.17 18.29 -13.34
C ARG A 248 0.25 18.73 -12.97
N GLY A 249 0.89 18.09 -12.00
CA GLY A 249 2.15 18.59 -11.43
C GLY A 249 1.93 19.67 -10.35
N SER A 250 3.04 20.13 -9.75
CA SER A 250 3.20 21.55 -9.39
C SER A 250 4.45 22.10 -10.10
N PRO A 251 4.30 22.94 -11.14
CA PRO A 251 5.43 23.44 -11.91
C PRO A 251 6.40 24.33 -11.11
N GLN A 252 5.93 24.98 -10.04
CA GLN A 252 6.77 25.80 -9.15
C GLN A 252 7.40 24.96 -8.01
N SER A 253 7.23 23.63 -8.02
CA SER A 253 7.57 22.72 -6.90
C SER A 253 6.89 23.11 -5.58
N GLU A 254 5.71 23.72 -5.66
CA GLU A 254 4.92 24.06 -4.48
C GLU A 254 4.36 22.78 -3.86
N TRP A 255 4.39 22.73 -2.53
CA TRP A 255 3.90 21.59 -1.75
C TRP A 255 2.71 21.97 -0.87
N CYS A 256 2.50 23.26 -0.58
CA CYS A 256 1.47 23.73 0.33
C CYS A 256 0.25 24.21 -0.46
N ASN A 257 -0.81 23.39 -0.52
CA ASN A 257 -2.07 23.69 -1.22
C ASN A 257 -1.88 24.22 -2.66
N ALA A 258 -1.08 23.54 -3.49
CA ALA A 258 -0.70 24.02 -4.83
C ALA A 258 -1.91 24.11 -5.78
N LYS A 259 -2.25 25.32 -6.25
CA LYS A 259 -3.39 25.63 -7.14
C LYS A 259 -3.33 24.85 -8.45
N SER A 260 -2.13 24.64 -8.97
CA SER A 260 -1.89 23.92 -10.22
C SER A 260 -2.22 22.42 -10.16
N GLY A 261 -2.34 21.84 -8.96
CA GLY A 261 -2.57 20.42 -8.75
C GLY A 261 -3.93 19.93 -9.27
N GLY A 262 -4.06 18.60 -9.37
CA GLY A 262 -5.31 17.93 -9.77
C GLY A 262 -5.37 16.52 -9.21
N ILE A 263 -6.54 16.04 -8.77
CA ILE A 263 -6.70 14.66 -8.29
C ILE A 263 -6.17 13.69 -9.35
N GLY A 264 -5.18 12.89 -9.00
CA GLY A 264 -4.53 11.93 -9.90
C GLY A 264 -5.33 10.65 -10.08
N ALA A 265 -4.70 9.68 -10.72
CA ALA A 265 -5.30 8.37 -10.94
C ALA A 265 -5.72 7.73 -9.59
N PRO A 266 -6.95 7.19 -9.48
CA PRO A 266 -7.42 6.61 -8.24
C PRO A 266 -6.71 5.29 -7.91
N PRO A 267 -6.67 4.89 -6.63
CA PRO A 267 -6.06 3.62 -6.22
C PRO A 267 -6.74 2.42 -6.87
N GLY A 268 -5.94 1.40 -7.20
CA GLY A 268 -6.36 0.27 -8.04
C GLY A 268 -6.26 0.53 -9.55
N THR A 269 -5.93 1.76 -10.00
CA THR A 269 -5.56 2.00 -11.41
C THR A 269 -4.30 1.20 -11.76
N PRO A 270 -4.27 0.46 -12.89
CA PRO A 270 -3.07 -0.26 -13.33
C PRO A 270 -1.88 0.68 -13.55
N THR A 271 -0.75 0.40 -12.87
CA THR A 271 0.45 1.26 -12.90
C THR A 271 1.20 1.21 -14.23
N GLY A 272 1.07 0.09 -14.95
CA GLY A 272 1.77 -0.19 -16.21
C GLY A 272 3.29 -0.38 -16.02
N SER A 273 3.75 -0.68 -14.81
CA SER A 273 5.16 -0.91 -14.48
C SER A 273 5.32 -2.15 -13.59
N SER A 274 6.36 -2.94 -13.81
CA SER A 274 6.65 -4.13 -13.00
C SER A 274 7.32 -3.84 -11.65
N ILE A 275 7.72 -2.59 -11.40
CA ILE A 275 8.37 -2.14 -10.16
C ILE A 275 7.53 -1.12 -9.36
N VAL A 276 6.32 -0.79 -9.85
CA VAL A 276 5.38 0.09 -9.15
C VAL A 276 4.14 -0.72 -8.81
N ASP A 277 3.99 -1.06 -7.53
CA ASP A 277 2.95 -1.97 -7.05
C ASP A 277 1.57 -1.30 -7.08
N HIS A 278 1.49 -0.07 -6.56
CA HIS A 278 0.24 0.65 -6.40
C HIS A 278 0.38 2.16 -6.66
N TYR A 279 -0.64 2.73 -7.29
CA TYR A 279 -1.03 4.11 -7.03
C TYR A 279 -1.94 4.10 -5.79
N LEU A 280 -1.68 5.01 -4.86
CA LEU A 280 -2.37 5.16 -3.58
C LEU A 280 -2.78 6.63 -3.41
N TRP A 281 -3.82 6.90 -2.63
CA TRP A 281 -4.06 8.24 -2.11
C TRP A 281 -3.60 8.25 -0.66
N ILE A 282 -2.37 8.74 -0.44
CA ILE A 282 -1.73 8.73 0.88
C ILE A 282 -2.13 9.99 1.63
N LYS A 283 -1.96 11.16 1.03
CA LYS A 283 -2.67 12.38 1.42
C LYS A 283 -4.15 12.28 1.06
N VAL A 284 -5.02 12.80 1.92
CA VAL A 284 -6.46 12.96 1.62
C VAL A 284 -6.66 14.09 0.58
N PRO A 285 -7.25 13.81 -0.60
CA PRO A 285 -7.61 14.86 -1.53
C PRO A 285 -8.60 15.86 -0.92
N GLY A 286 -8.25 17.14 -0.91
CA GLY A 286 -9.10 18.21 -0.35
C GLY A 286 -8.88 18.53 1.13
N GLU A 287 -7.99 17.83 1.86
CA GLU A 287 -7.51 18.33 3.16
C GLU A 287 -6.32 19.29 2.98
N SER A 288 -6.31 20.37 3.75
CA SER A 288 -5.26 21.40 3.71
C SER A 288 -3.90 20.84 4.14
N ASP A 289 -2.82 21.39 3.57
CA ASP A 289 -1.44 21.21 4.03
C ASP A 289 -1.08 22.21 5.16
N GLY A 290 -1.90 23.25 5.35
CA GLY A 290 -1.72 24.29 6.36
C GLY A 290 -2.15 25.68 5.87
N GLY A 291 -1.79 26.70 6.64
CA GLY A 291 -2.12 28.10 6.31
C GLY A 291 -1.48 28.59 5.01
N CYS A 292 -0.28 28.11 4.67
CA CYS A 292 0.49 28.46 3.47
C CYS A 292 0.69 29.97 3.24
N ASP A 293 0.77 30.77 4.30
CA ASP A 293 0.75 32.24 4.26
C ASP A 293 1.94 32.93 4.95
N ASN A 294 2.98 32.16 5.29
CA ASN A 294 4.22 32.62 5.94
C ASN A 294 5.21 33.38 5.00
N GLY A 295 4.83 33.64 3.75
CA GLY A 295 5.67 34.33 2.77
C GLY A 295 6.81 33.51 2.15
N THR A 296 7.04 32.26 2.55
CA THR A 296 8.05 31.37 1.93
C THR A 296 7.51 30.57 0.75
N HIS A 297 6.19 30.59 0.53
CA HIS A 297 5.53 29.86 -0.53
C HIS A 297 5.54 30.63 -1.86
N SER A 298 5.47 29.86 -2.94
CA SER A 298 5.39 30.37 -4.30
C SER A 298 4.01 30.96 -4.63
N SER A 299 3.90 31.59 -5.79
CA SER A 299 2.61 32.11 -6.30
C SER A 299 1.55 31.01 -6.54
N ASP A 300 1.97 29.74 -6.62
CA ASP A 300 1.11 28.58 -6.80
C ASP A 300 0.40 28.16 -5.49
N ALA A 301 0.84 28.59 -4.30
CA ALA A 301 0.20 28.20 -3.04
C ALA A 301 -1.16 28.86 -2.80
N SER A 302 -2.16 28.10 -2.35
CA SER A 302 -3.42 28.63 -1.82
C SER A 302 -3.36 28.77 -0.29
N LYS A 303 -3.64 29.98 0.23
CA LYS A 303 -3.85 30.17 1.67
C LYS A 303 -5.02 29.29 2.15
N GLY A 304 -4.76 28.40 3.10
CA GLY A 304 -5.70 27.37 3.54
C GLY A 304 -6.12 27.47 5.01
N PRO A 305 -7.01 26.55 5.46
CA PRO A 305 -7.29 26.30 6.87
C PRO A 305 -6.14 25.49 7.52
N ALA A 306 -6.29 25.05 8.77
CA ALA A 306 -5.23 24.29 9.45
C ALA A 306 -4.96 22.95 8.75
N ALA A 307 -3.76 22.40 8.92
CA ALA A 307 -3.36 21.15 8.27
C ALA A 307 -4.29 19.99 8.68
N GLY A 308 -4.79 19.24 7.70
CA GLY A 308 -5.81 18.19 7.91
C GLY A 308 -7.26 18.68 7.95
N GLU A 309 -7.52 20.00 8.01
CA GLU A 309 -8.88 20.52 7.88
C GLU A 309 -9.35 20.48 6.42
N PHE A 310 -10.66 20.28 6.22
CA PHE A 310 -11.24 20.23 4.88
C PHE A 310 -11.18 21.58 4.18
N PHE A 311 -10.50 21.64 3.03
CA PHE A 311 -10.28 22.85 2.24
C PHE A 311 -11.08 22.82 0.93
N GLU A 312 -12.32 23.29 1.00
CA GLU A 312 -13.31 23.30 -0.09
C GLU A 312 -12.79 23.89 -1.41
N ASN A 313 -12.19 25.09 -1.38
CA ASN A 313 -11.70 25.75 -2.59
C ASN A 313 -10.56 24.95 -3.25
N HIS A 314 -9.70 24.32 -2.45
CA HIS A 314 -8.63 23.46 -2.95
C HIS A 314 -9.18 22.15 -3.50
N LEU A 315 -10.19 21.54 -2.85
CA LEU A 315 -10.86 20.38 -3.45
C LEU A 315 -11.50 20.71 -4.80
N ALA A 316 -12.17 21.85 -4.93
CA ALA A 316 -12.75 22.29 -6.19
C ALA A 316 -11.69 22.47 -7.28
N GLN A 317 -10.57 23.12 -6.96
CA GLN A 317 -9.41 23.21 -7.85
C GLN A 317 -8.88 21.82 -8.25
N LEU A 318 -8.67 20.93 -7.29
CA LEU A 318 -8.14 19.59 -7.53
C LEU A 318 -9.09 18.72 -8.38
N TRP A 319 -10.40 18.83 -8.18
CA TRP A 319 -11.41 18.07 -8.91
C TRP A 319 -11.53 18.56 -10.37
N ASP A 320 -11.77 19.86 -10.56
CA ASP A 320 -12.01 20.48 -11.87
C ASP A 320 -10.81 20.39 -12.82
N GLN A 321 -9.62 20.13 -12.26
CA GLN A 321 -8.35 19.94 -12.94
C GLN A 321 -7.89 18.48 -12.99
N GLY A 322 -8.65 17.55 -12.40
CA GLY A 322 -8.19 16.19 -12.10
C GLY A 322 -8.60 15.12 -13.10
N TYR A 323 -8.20 13.90 -12.78
CA TYR A 323 -8.43 12.65 -13.50
C TYR A 323 -9.92 12.39 -13.79
N PHE A 324 -10.82 12.63 -12.84
CA PHE A 324 -12.24 12.34 -13.03
C PHE A 324 -12.90 13.22 -14.09
N VAL A 325 -12.60 14.52 -14.09
CA VAL A 325 -13.09 15.44 -15.12
C VAL A 325 -12.40 15.17 -16.47
N SER A 326 -11.08 14.95 -16.45
CA SER A 326 -10.27 14.89 -17.68
C SER A 326 -10.31 13.52 -18.38
N GLU A 327 -10.25 12.42 -17.63
CA GLU A 327 -10.15 11.03 -18.15
C GLU A 327 -11.48 10.25 -18.07
N LYS A 328 -12.41 10.67 -17.19
CA LYS A 328 -13.74 10.06 -17.05
C LYS A 328 -14.88 10.95 -17.55
N GLY A 329 -14.60 12.18 -17.98
CA GLY A 329 -15.61 13.13 -18.45
C GLY A 329 -16.64 13.52 -17.39
N MET A 330 -16.32 13.35 -16.10
CA MET A 330 -17.25 13.69 -15.03
C MET A 330 -17.47 15.21 -14.96
N PRO A 331 -18.65 15.68 -14.49
CA PRO A 331 -18.91 17.10 -14.37
C PRO A 331 -17.99 17.79 -13.35
N LYS A 332 -17.73 19.07 -13.58
CA LYS A 332 -17.07 19.96 -12.62
C LYS A 332 -17.95 20.26 -11.41
N ILE A 333 -17.37 20.82 -10.35
CA ILE A 333 -18.17 21.30 -9.20
C ILE A 333 -19.11 22.42 -9.68
N GLY A 334 -20.39 22.30 -9.32
CA GLY A 334 -21.46 23.18 -9.84
C GLY A 334 -21.91 22.90 -11.29
N GLY A 335 -21.34 21.88 -11.96
CA GLY A 335 -21.82 21.40 -13.25
C GLY A 335 -23.16 20.65 -13.18
N ASN A 336 -23.66 20.19 -14.32
CA ASN A 336 -24.86 19.33 -14.34
C ASN A 336 -24.48 17.86 -14.07
N TRP A 337 -24.81 17.37 -12.88
CA TRP A 337 -24.56 15.99 -12.45
C TRP A 337 -25.66 15.00 -12.83
N GLY A 338 -26.86 15.48 -13.18
CA GLY A 338 -28.01 14.65 -13.59
C GLY A 338 -28.36 13.51 -12.63
N ASN A 339 -29.14 12.55 -13.13
CA ASN A 339 -29.22 11.21 -12.54
C ASN A 339 -28.18 10.31 -13.25
N GLN A 340 -26.88 10.59 -13.04
CA GLN A 340 -25.85 9.64 -13.47
C GLN A 340 -26.02 8.33 -12.68
N PRO A 341 -26.04 7.16 -13.34
CA PRO A 341 -25.95 5.89 -12.62
C PRO A 341 -24.60 5.85 -11.89
N SER A 342 -24.60 5.39 -10.64
CA SER A 342 -23.38 5.20 -9.85
C SER A 342 -22.34 4.42 -10.66
N PRO A 343 -21.04 4.79 -10.63
CA PRO A 343 -19.99 4.07 -11.33
C PRO A 343 -20.05 2.58 -10.97
N GLN A 344 -20.44 1.75 -11.94
CA GLN A 344 -20.59 0.33 -11.68
C GLN A 344 -19.20 -0.25 -11.39
N PRO A 345 -18.99 -0.99 -10.27
CA PRO A 345 -17.71 -1.60 -10.00
C PRO A 345 -17.31 -2.52 -11.15
N SER A 346 -16.01 -2.54 -11.45
CA SER A 346 -15.41 -3.38 -12.50
C SER A 346 -15.95 -4.80 -12.43
N PRO A 347 -16.37 -5.42 -13.56
CA PRO A 347 -17.06 -6.69 -13.53
C PRO A 347 -16.20 -7.77 -12.87
N GLN A 348 -16.64 -8.21 -11.69
CA GLN A 348 -16.11 -9.39 -11.03
C GLN A 348 -16.33 -10.60 -11.95
N PRO A 349 -15.32 -11.46 -12.19
CA PRO A 349 -15.49 -12.61 -13.05
C PRO A 349 -16.60 -13.52 -12.51
N SER A 350 -17.62 -13.77 -13.34
CA SER A 350 -18.79 -14.56 -12.96
C SER A 350 -18.38 -15.97 -12.52
N PRO A 351 -18.94 -16.52 -11.42
CA PRO A 351 -18.71 -17.91 -11.05
C PRO A 351 -19.29 -18.83 -12.13
N SER A 352 -18.49 -19.80 -12.57
CA SER A 352 -18.92 -20.84 -13.51
C SER A 352 -19.93 -21.77 -12.85
N THR A 353 -21.20 -21.61 -13.21
CA THR A 353 -22.32 -22.42 -12.70
C THR A 353 -22.40 -23.79 -13.37
N SER A 354 -21.65 -24.75 -12.84
CA SER A 354 -21.95 -26.18 -13.04
C SER A 354 -23.12 -26.58 -12.14
N ALA A 355 -24.31 -26.73 -12.71
CA ALA A 355 -25.52 -27.08 -11.97
C ALA A 355 -25.58 -28.58 -11.59
N PRO A 356 -26.01 -28.92 -10.36
CA PRO A 356 -26.58 -30.22 -10.02
C PRO A 356 -28.12 -30.17 -10.05
N ALA A 357 -28.77 -31.28 -10.43
CA ALA A 357 -30.21 -31.36 -10.63
C ALA A 357 -31.00 -31.85 -9.39
N THR A 358 -32.22 -31.30 -9.24
CA THR A 358 -33.44 -31.93 -8.66
C THR A 358 -33.41 -32.63 -7.29
N SER A 359 -33.87 -31.87 -6.28
CA SER A 359 -35.05 -32.16 -5.42
C SER A 359 -35.29 -33.55 -4.77
N THR A 360 -35.43 -33.56 -3.44
CA THR A 360 -36.57 -34.15 -2.68
C THR A 360 -36.57 -33.57 -1.24
N PRO A 361 -37.71 -33.12 -0.68
CA PRO A 361 -37.78 -32.62 0.70
C PRO A 361 -38.13 -33.71 1.74
N ALA A 362 -37.64 -33.55 2.97
CA ALA A 362 -37.99 -34.35 4.15
C ALA A 362 -38.62 -33.44 5.25
N PRO A 363 -39.45 -33.98 6.16
CA PRO A 363 -40.47 -33.18 6.85
C PRO A 363 -39.98 -32.43 8.09
N THR A 364 -40.60 -31.26 8.31
CA THR A 364 -40.50 -30.46 9.54
C THR A 364 -41.19 -31.13 10.72
N THR A 365 -40.61 -31.00 11.91
CA THR A 365 -41.28 -31.22 13.20
C THR A 365 -41.18 -29.93 14.01
N GLU A 366 -42.29 -29.48 14.60
CA GLU A 366 -42.42 -28.19 15.28
C GLU A 366 -42.09 -28.24 16.78
N THR A 367 -42.15 -27.05 17.43
CA THR A 367 -42.42 -26.80 18.87
C THR A 367 -41.18 -26.77 19.80
N PRO A 368 -41.10 -25.84 20.79
CA PRO A 368 -41.19 -24.38 20.66
C PRO A 368 -40.04 -23.64 21.44
N ALA A 369 -40.03 -22.31 21.41
CA ALA A 369 -39.07 -21.48 22.15
C ALA A 369 -39.39 -21.31 23.66
N PRO A 370 -38.38 -21.03 24.52
CA PRO A 370 -38.58 -20.51 25.88
C PRO A 370 -38.46 -18.98 25.96
N THR A 371 -39.05 -18.43 27.02
CA THR A 371 -39.45 -17.03 27.21
C THR A 371 -38.33 -16.06 27.61
N THR A 372 -38.52 -14.78 27.31
CA THR A 372 -37.75 -13.64 27.84
C THR A 372 -38.02 -13.39 29.32
N GLU A 373 -36.98 -13.09 30.11
CA GLU A 373 -37.11 -12.34 31.36
C GLU A 373 -36.37 -11.00 31.25
N THR A 374 -37.02 -9.93 31.73
CA THR A 374 -36.51 -8.55 31.70
C THR A 374 -36.19 -8.13 33.13
N VAL A 375 -34.96 -7.67 33.37
CA VAL A 375 -34.55 -7.12 34.68
C VAL A 375 -34.12 -5.67 34.53
N THR A 376 -34.82 -4.79 35.25
CA THR A 376 -34.54 -3.35 35.34
C THR A 376 -33.64 -3.03 36.54
N PRO A 377 -32.62 -2.18 36.39
CA PRO A 377 -32.04 -1.43 37.50
C PRO A 377 -32.57 0.02 37.57
N ALA A 378 -32.79 0.50 38.79
CA ALA A 378 -33.25 1.85 39.12
C ALA A 378 -32.07 2.88 39.13
N PRO A 379 -32.33 4.20 39.18
CA PRO A 379 -31.31 5.22 38.90
C PRO A 379 -30.46 5.58 40.14
N THR A 380 -29.20 5.97 39.89
CA THR A 380 -28.28 6.48 40.92
C THR A 380 -28.03 7.98 40.73
N ASN A 381 -27.98 8.71 41.85
CA ASN A 381 -27.99 10.17 41.91
C ASN A 381 -26.80 10.86 41.22
N ALA A 382 -27.07 12.04 40.66
CA ALA A 382 -26.05 12.99 40.25
C ALA A 382 -25.47 13.76 41.45
N THR A 383 -24.16 13.98 41.45
CA THR A 383 -23.49 14.95 42.32
C THR A 383 -22.79 15.99 41.46
N THR A 384 -23.12 17.26 41.69
CA THR A 384 -22.56 18.41 40.97
C THR A 384 -21.33 18.94 41.71
N THR A 385 -20.21 19.16 41.01
CA THR A 385 -19.09 19.96 41.50
C THR A 385 -18.58 20.91 40.43
N THR A 386 -18.73 22.21 40.68
CA THR A 386 -18.24 23.33 39.85
C THR A 386 -16.75 23.62 40.18
N PRO A 387 -15.91 24.09 39.24
CA PRO A 387 -14.46 24.19 39.42
C PRO A 387 -13.94 25.59 39.83
N ALA A 388 -12.60 25.68 39.95
CA ALA A 388 -11.71 26.87 40.04
C ALA A 388 -11.25 27.29 41.47
N PRO A 389 -10.10 27.99 41.61
CA PRO A 389 -9.20 28.52 40.56
C PRO A 389 -7.72 28.09 40.65
N THR A 390 -7.01 28.41 39.56
CA THR A 390 -5.56 28.34 39.38
C THR A 390 -4.78 29.26 40.33
N THR A 391 -3.65 28.80 40.85
CA THR A 391 -2.57 29.67 41.35
C THR A 391 -1.25 29.35 40.64
N THR A 392 -0.76 30.34 39.88
CA THR A 392 0.56 30.34 39.25
C THR A 392 1.65 30.46 40.31
N THR A 393 2.64 29.58 40.29
CA THR A 393 3.93 29.83 40.96
C THR A 393 5.05 29.54 39.97
N THR A 394 5.78 30.60 39.63
CA THR A 394 7.05 30.53 38.90
C THR A 394 8.14 30.11 39.88
N GLU A 395 8.86 29.03 39.62
CA GLU A 395 10.18 28.86 40.21
C GLU A 395 11.14 28.13 39.25
N GLU A 396 12.32 28.70 39.13
CA GLU A 396 13.52 28.12 38.53
C GLU A 396 13.99 26.92 39.38
N PRO A 397 14.83 26.02 38.86
CA PRO A 397 16.20 26.13 39.36
C PRO A 397 17.31 25.79 38.36
N ALA A 398 18.49 26.26 38.74
CA ALA A 398 19.77 26.09 38.06
C ALA A 398 20.26 24.64 37.91
N SER A 399 21.24 24.51 37.02
CA SER A 399 22.11 23.34 36.81
C SER A 399 22.89 22.89 38.06
N VAL A 400 23.02 21.57 38.25
CA VAL A 400 24.16 20.96 38.98
C VAL A 400 24.61 19.68 38.27
N THR A 401 25.91 19.40 38.35
CA THR A 401 26.64 18.36 37.59
C THR A 401 26.88 17.07 38.41
N GLU A 402 27.12 15.98 37.68
CA GLU A 402 28.07 14.88 37.99
C GLU A 402 27.65 13.64 38.84
N ALA A 403 27.92 12.47 38.22
CA ALA A 403 28.31 11.12 38.73
C ALA A 403 27.74 10.57 40.08
N ALA A 404 27.37 9.29 40.21
CA ALA A 404 28.19 8.13 39.82
C ALA A 404 27.45 6.77 39.85
N SER A 405 28.12 5.78 39.24
CA SER A 405 27.99 4.31 39.33
C SER A 405 27.34 3.70 40.60
N ILE A 406 26.57 2.61 40.43
CA ILE A 406 26.86 1.27 41.02
C ILE A 406 25.97 0.18 40.38
N ALA A 407 26.62 -0.91 39.98
CA ALA A 407 26.10 -2.27 39.79
C ALA A 407 27.27 -3.23 40.11
N PRO A 408 27.10 -4.58 40.23
CA PRO A 408 25.90 -5.40 40.13
C PRO A 408 25.70 -6.33 41.36
N THR A 409 24.66 -7.17 41.34
CA THR A 409 24.65 -8.42 42.13
C THR A 409 24.10 -9.60 41.32
N THR A 410 24.66 -10.78 41.56
CA THR A 410 24.37 -12.04 40.86
C THR A 410 24.10 -13.14 41.88
N LYS A 411 23.10 -14.01 41.63
CA LYS A 411 23.25 -15.48 41.62
C LYS A 411 21.93 -16.20 41.26
N PRO A 412 22.00 -17.50 40.85
CA PRO A 412 20.90 -18.21 40.20
C PRO A 412 20.18 -19.19 41.14
N MET A 413 19.08 -19.77 40.64
CA MET A 413 18.58 -21.08 41.06
C MET A 413 18.17 -21.91 39.83
N ALA A 414 18.24 -23.23 39.92
CA ALA A 414 18.24 -24.12 38.77
C ALA A 414 17.23 -25.27 38.87
N THR A 415 16.96 -25.91 37.71
CA THR A 415 16.44 -27.29 37.54
C THR A 415 14.95 -27.48 37.93
N THR A 416 14.08 -27.95 37.04
CA THR A 416 13.94 -29.39 36.72
C THR A 416 13.19 -29.61 35.40
N ALA A 417 13.55 -30.67 34.68
CA ALA A 417 12.92 -31.08 33.42
C ALA A 417 11.88 -32.19 33.64
N ALA A 418 10.88 -32.26 32.75
CA ALA A 418 10.04 -33.44 32.56
C ALA A 418 9.81 -33.65 31.06
N ALA A 419 10.25 -34.81 30.54
CA ALA A 419 10.00 -35.23 29.17
C ALA A 419 8.83 -36.22 29.15
N ASN A 420 7.87 -36.01 28.24
CA ASN A 420 6.84 -37.01 27.94
C ASN A 420 7.20 -37.72 26.63
N VAL A 421 7.36 -39.05 26.72
CA VAL A 421 7.51 -39.95 25.58
C VAL A 421 6.18 -40.64 25.34
N VAL A 422 5.66 -40.58 24.11
CA VAL A 422 4.54 -41.43 23.67
C VAL A 422 4.88 -41.98 22.28
N SER A 423 4.89 -43.31 22.16
CA SER A 423 4.96 -44.05 20.90
C SER A 423 3.73 -44.95 20.81
N VAL A 424 2.99 -44.92 19.69
CA VAL A 424 2.14 -46.03 19.23
C VAL A 424 2.19 -46.13 17.70
N GLN A 425 2.17 -47.38 17.23
CA GLN A 425 2.41 -47.92 15.88
C GLN A 425 1.53 -47.46 14.71
N SER A 426 1.99 -47.88 13.53
CA SER A 426 1.31 -47.85 12.23
C SER A 426 0.48 -49.11 11.94
N GLY A 427 -0.39 -48.97 10.93
CA GLY A 427 -1.12 -50.00 10.18
C GLY A 427 -2.12 -49.27 9.27
N GLY A 428 -2.51 -49.75 8.09
CA GLY A 428 -2.09 -50.89 7.28
C GLY A 428 -2.85 -50.78 5.94
N GLU A 429 -2.23 -51.16 4.81
CA GLU A 429 -2.84 -50.96 3.48
C GLU A 429 -3.83 -52.08 3.14
N GLU A 430 -4.98 -51.73 2.56
CA GLU A 430 -5.79 -52.64 1.72
C GLU A 430 -6.14 -51.98 0.39
N SER A 431 -6.12 -52.77 -0.67
CA SER A 431 -6.19 -52.33 -2.06
C SER A 431 -7.47 -52.83 -2.72
N SER A 432 -8.12 -51.97 -3.51
CA SER A 432 -9.25 -52.36 -4.37
C SER A 432 -9.08 -51.80 -5.78
N SER A 433 -9.03 -52.71 -6.75
CA SER A 433 -8.72 -52.41 -8.16
C SER A 433 -9.97 -51.96 -8.93
N ASN A 434 -9.94 -50.75 -9.50
CA ASN A 434 -10.84 -50.32 -10.60
C ASN A 434 -10.38 -48.97 -11.23
N GLY A 435 -9.10 -48.84 -11.63
CA GLY A 435 -8.48 -47.53 -11.93
C GLY A 435 -7.88 -47.30 -13.33
N ILE A 436 -7.95 -48.24 -14.27
CA ILE A 436 -7.06 -48.23 -15.46
C ILE A 436 -7.60 -47.45 -16.68
N VAL A 437 -8.91 -47.16 -16.78
CA VAL A 437 -9.50 -46.57 -18.01
C VAL A 437 -9.51 -45.02 -18.01
N ILE A 438 -9.34 -44.36 -16.86
CA ILE A 438 -9.46 -42.88 -16.75
C ILE A 438 -8.12 -42.15 -17.00
N ALA A 439 -6.98 -42.84 -16.92
CA ALA A 439 -5.65 -42.21 -16.92
C ALA A 439 -5.14 -41.71 -18.29
N LEU A 440 -5.74 -42.12 -19.41
CA LEU A 440 -5.26 -41.77 -20.77
C LEU A 440 -5.87 -40.48 -21.34
N ALA A 441 -7.06 -40.06 -20.88
CA ALA A 441 -7.70 -38.84 -21.36
C ALA A 441 -7.10 -37.56 -20.74
N SER A 442 -6.58 -37.63 -19.52
CA SER A 442 -6.04 -36.49 -18.77
C SER A 442 -4.65 -36.05 -19.24
N LEU A 443 -3.79 -36.99 -19.68
CA LEU A 443 -2.45 -36.67 -20.19
C LEU A 443 -2.48 -35.87 -21.50
N VAL A 444 -3.44 -36.15 -22.39
CA VAL A 444 -3.61 -35.41 -23.66
C VAL A 444 -4.06 -33.96 -23.39
N GLY A 445 -4.96 -33.75 -22.42
CA GLY A 445 -5.41 -32.42 -22.02
C GLY A 445 -4.28 -31.56 -21.44
N VAL A 446 -3.46 -32.12 -20.55
CA VAL A 446 -2.32 -31.38 -19.94
C VAL A 446 -1.27 -31.00 -21.00
N ALA A 447 -0.94 -31.91 -21.92
CA ALA A 447 -0.01 -31.61 -23.01
C ALA A 447 -0.52 -30.48 -23.92
N ALA A 448 -1.82 -30.45 -24.24
CA ALA A 448 -2.42 -29.39 -25.04
C ALA A 448 -2.40 -28.03 -24.33
N VAL A 449 -2.66 -27.98 -23.03
CA VAL A 449 -2.58 -26.74 -22.22
C VAL A 449 -1.14 -26.22 -22.15
N VAL A 450 -0.15 -27.08 -21.91
CA VAL A 450 1.27 -26.68 -21.89
C VAL A 450 1.71 -26.16 -23.27
N ALA A 451 1.29 -26.80 -24.37
CA ALA A 451 1.58 -26.33 -25.72
C ALA A 451 0.95 -24.96 -26.01
N ALA A 452 -0.30 -24.74 -25.58
CA ALA A 452 -0.98 -23.45 -25.74
C ALA A 452 -0.31 -22.32 -24.93
N VAL A 453 0.12 -22.60 -23.70
CA VAL A 453 0.86 -21.63 -22.86
C VAL A 453 2.23 -21.29 -23.48
N LEU A 454 2.96 -22.29 -23.98
CA LEU A 454 4.24 -22.06 -24.67
C LEU A 454 4.05 -21.24 -25.96
N ALA A 455 3.01 -21.53 -26.75
CA ALA A 455 2.66 -20.74 -27.93
C ALA A 455 2.34 -19.29 -27.57
N ALA A 456 1.53 -19.05 -26.52
CA ALA A 456 1.21 -17.71 -26.05
C ALA A 456 2.45 -16.93 -25.56
N VAL A 457 3.39 -17.60 -24.87
CA VAL A 457 4.67 -16.99 -24.45
C VAL A 457 5.54 -16.64 -25.66
N VAL A 458 5.62 -17.51 -26.67
CA VAL A 458 6.37 -17.24 -27.91
C VAL A 458 5.76 -16.08 -28.69
N ILE A 459 4.44 -16.04 -28.86
CA ILE A 459 3.73 -14.93 -29.52
C ILE A 459 3.97 -13.61 -28.76
N ARG A 460 3.80 -13.61 -27.42
CA ARG A 460 4.05 -12.41 -26.60
C ARG A 460 5.50 -11.93 -26.71
N LYS A 461 6.48 -12.84 -26.77
CA LYS A 461 7.90 -12.50 -26.97
C LYS A 461 8.20 -11.98 -28.38
N ARG A 462 7.46 -12.42 -29.40
CA ARG A 462 7.58 -11.90 -30.77
C ARG A 462 6.99 -10.49 -30.89
N ASN A 463 5.80 -10.26 -30.34
CA ASN A 463 5.14 -8.95 -30.34
C ASN A 463 5.88 -7.89 -29.50
N LEU A 464 6.74 -8.29 -28.56
CA LEU A 464 7.65 -7.39 -27.85
C LEU A 464 8.84 -7.01 -28.73
N ARG A 465 9.45 -7.98 -29.44
CA ARG A 465 10.53 -7.69 -30.41
C ARG A 465 10.08 -6.81 -31.56
N GLU A 466 8.92 -7.07 -32.15
CA GLU A 466 8.34 -6.21 -33.20
C GLU A 466 8.14 -4.76 -32.71
N LYS A 467 7.86 -4.54 -31.40
CA LYS A 467 7.79 -3.20 -30.81
C LYS A 467 9.15 -2.56 -30.54
N ASP A 468 10.15 -3.35 -30.14
CA ASP A 468 11.52 -2.86 -29.97
C ASP A 468 12.12 -2.47 -31.34
N ASP A 469 11.85 -3.27 -32.39
CA ASP A 469 12.27 -2.99 -33.77
C ASP A 469 11.55 -1.74 -34.34
N ASP A 470 10.23 -1.59 -34.12
CA ASP A 470 9.46 -0.37 -34.46
C ASP A 470 10.03 0.89 -33.77
N MET A 471 10.48 0.77 -32.51
CA MET A 471 11.09 1.89 -31.78
C MET A 471 12.46 2.27 -32.36
N ILE A 472 13.26 1.29 -32.78
CA ILE A 472 14.58 1.50 -33.41
C ILE A 472 14.45 2.10 -34.82
N GLU A 473 13.49 1.65 -35.63
CA GLU A 473 13.28 2.22 -36.97
C GLU A 473 12.77 3.67 -36.90
N ARG A 474 12.00 4.02 -35.86
CA ARG A 474 11.49 5.38 -35.63
C ARG A 474 12.56 6.39 -35.23
N ASP A 475 13.61 5.96 -34.54
CA ASP A 475 14.78 6.80 -34.22
C ASP A 475 15.74 6.94 -35.43
N SER A 476 15.65 6.01 -36.38
CA SER A 476 16.50 5.94 -37.59
C SER A 476 16.02 6.82 -38.76
N ARG A 477 14.84 7.42 -38.68
CA ARG A 477 14.28 8.33 -39.72
C ARG A 477 13.92 9.68 -39.11
N GLY A 478 14.95 10.49 -38.87
CA GLY A 478 14.87 11.66 -38.00
C GLY A 478 14.09 12.87 -38.52
N ILE A 479 13.93 13.85 -37.62
CA ILE A 479 13.55 15.23 -37.94
C ILE A 479 14.80 16.10 -37.80
N VAL A 480 15.37 16.51 -38.93
CA VAL A 480 16.37 17.57 -39.01
C VAL A 480 15.65 18.89 -39.27
N VAL A 481 15.63 19.80 -38.29
CA VAL A 481 15.22 21.19 -38.51
C VAL A 481 16.49 22.04 -38.68
N LEU A 482 16.82 22.37 -39.93
CA LEU A 482 17.80 23.40 -40.24
C LEU A 482 17.18 24.78 -40.01
N VAL A 483 17.79 25.60 -39.15
CA VAL A 483 17.62 27.06 -39.20
C VAL A 483 19.00 27.67 -39.33
N GLY A 484 19.22 28.36 -40.45
CA GLY A 484 20.53 28.89 -40.83
C GLY A 484 20.95 30.15 -40.07
N THR A 485 22.25 30.37 -40.03
CA THR A 485 22.87 31.61 -39.53
C THR A 485 22.67 32.78 -40.49
N SER A 486 22.37 33.97 -39.96
CA SER A 486 22.76 35.24 -40.58
C SER A 486 23.07 36.30 -39.52
N ARG A 487 23.93 37.27 -39.88
CA ARG A 487 24.44 38.35 -39.00
C ARG A 487 23.78 39.71 -39.33
N TYR A 488 24.26 40.75 -38.63
CA TYR A 488 23.90 42.18 -38.64
C TYR A 488 22.78 42.56 -37.64
N SER A 489 22.89 43.63 -36.83
CA SER A 489 23.97 44.63 -36.72
C SER A 489 24.07 45.21 -35.30
N GLU A 490 25.19 45.88 -34.99
CA GLU A 490 25.44 46.64 -33.75
C GLU A 490 24.59 47.93 -33.65
N ALA A 491 24.30 48.40 -32.43
CA ALA A 491 24.48 49.81 -32.02
C ALA A 491 24.16 50.08 -30.52
N VAL A 492 25.21 50.28 -29.71
CA VAL A 492 25.43 51.47 -28.85
C VAL A 492 24.20 52.15 -28.21
N LEU A 493 23.97 51.96 -26.90
CA LEU A 493 24.47 52.84 -25.80
C LEU A 493 24.22 52.22 -24.41
#